data_AF-A0A2D1U631-F1
#
_entry.id   AF-A0A2D1U631-F1
#
_cell.length_a   1.000
_cell.length_b   1.000
_cell.length_c   1.000
_cell.angle_alpha   90.00
_cell.angle_beta   90.00
_cell.angle_gamma   90.00
#
_symmetry.space_group_name_H-M   'P 1'
#
loop_
_entity.id
_entity.type
_entity.pdbx_description
1 polymer ?
#
loop_
_entity_poly.entity_id
_entity_poly.type
_entity_poly.pdbx_seq_one_letter_code
_entity_poly.pdbx_strand_id
1 'polypeptide(L)' 'MAKYSEKASEKVEKTMHEMKEGKLRSGSGKKVTSKKQAIAIGLSEARKEGAKMPKKKGK' A
#
# COMPACT_ATOMS: atom_id res chain seq x y z
N MET A 1 11.36 -5.43 16.55
CA MET A 1 11.29 -5.67 15.09
C MET A 1 10.10 -4.91 14.52
N ALA A 2 10.29 -4.03 13.55
CA ALA A 2 9.16 -3.37 12.89
C ALA A 2 8.20 -4.41 12.29
N LYS A 3 6.88 -4.23 12.46
CA LYS A 3 5.86 -5.15 11.89
C LYS A 3 5.88 -5.16 10.36
N TYR A 4 6.40 -4.10 9.74
CA TYR A 4 6.53 -3.93 8.30
C TYR A 4 8.00 -3.65 7.96
N SER A 5 8.48 -4.13 6.82
CA SER A 5 9.82 -3.78 6.32
C SER A 5 9.88 -2.34 5.80
N GLU A 6 11.09 -1.80 5.70
CA GLU A 6 11.36 -0.47 5.10
C GLU A 6 10.76 -0.36 3.70
N LYS A 7 10.97 -1.37 2.85
CA LYS A 7 10.34 -1.48 1.52
C LYS A 7 8.82 -1.32 1.53
N ALA A 8 8.15 -1.80 2.58
CA ALA A 8 6.70 -1.67 2.68
C ALA A 8 6.29 -0.24 3.05
N SER A 9 7.10 0.42 3.89
CA SER A 9 6.90 1.82 4.26
C SER A 9 7.13 2.76 3.06
N GLU A 10 8.20 2.53 2.29
CA GLU A 10 8.51 3.28 1.06
C GLU A 10 7.39 3.19 0.02
N LYS A 11 6.80 2.00 -0.17
CA LYS A 11 5.66 1.81 -1.08
C LYS A 11 4.40 2.52 -0.63
N VAL A 12 4.11 2.47 0.67
CA VAL A 12 2.98 3.22 1.23
C VAL A 12 3.20 4.72 1.08
N GLU A 13 4.43 5.21 1.28
CA GLU A 13 4.76 6.61 1.07
C GLU A 13 4.55 7.04 -0.38
N LYS A 14 5.07 6.25 -1.33
CA LYS A 14 4.90 6.51 -2.77
C LYS A 14 3.43 6.56 -3.18
N THR A 15 2.66 5.55 -2.80
CA THR A 15 1.21 5.50 -3.10
C THR A 15 0.44 6.64 -2.45
N MET A 16 0.83 7.05 -1.23
CA MET A 16 0.27 8.21 -0.57
C MET A 16 0.61 9.52 -1.28
N HIS A 17 1.81 9.63 -1.86
CA HIS A 17 2.19 10.77 -2.69
C HIS A 17 1.35 10.82 -3.97
N GLU A 18 1.23 9.70 -4.69
CA GLU A 18 0.39 9.59 -5.89
C GLU A 18 -1.09 9.88 -5.60
N MET A 19 -1.59 9.51 -4.42
CA MET A 19 -2.93 9.85 -3.97
C MET A 19 -3.08 11.36 -3.75
N LYS A 20 -2.11 12.02 -3.09
CA LYS A 20 -2.11 13.48 -2.87
C LYS A 20 -2.06 14.25 -4.19
N GLU A 21 -1.29 13.76 -5.16
CA GLU A 21 -1.25 14.31 -6.52
C GLU A 21 -2.50 13.96 -7.35
N GLY A 22 -3.35 13.07 -6.84
CA GLY A 22 -4.58 12.66 -7.51
C GLY A 22 -4.37 11.76 -8.73
N LYS A 23 -3.21 11.10 -8.81
CA LYS A 23 -2.81 10.17 -9.87
C LYS A 23 -3.17 8.71 -9.52
N LEU A 24 -3.25 8.38 -8.23
CA LEU A 24 -3.52 7.02 -7.78
C LEU A 24 -4.90 6.52 -8.24
N ARG A 25 -4.92 5.35 -8.87
CA ARG A 25 -6.13 4.68 -9.36
C ARG A 25 -6.27 3.30 -8.73
N SER A 26 -7.51 2.90 -8.49
CA SER A 26 -7.85 1.55 -8.05
C SER A 26 -7.84 0.58 -9.22
N GLY A 27 -7.84 -0.74 -8.93
CA GLY A 27 -7.92 -1.78 -9.98
C GLY A 27 -9.18 -1.69 -10.86
N SER A 28 -10.22 -0.98 -10.44
CA SER A 28 -11.42 -0.70 -11.24
C SER A 28 -11.33 0.61 -12.03
N GLY A 29 -10.16 1.24 -12.13
CA GLY A 29 -9.94 2.50 -12.87
C GLY A 29 -10.46 3.78 -12.18
N LYS A 30 -11.11 3.66 -11.01
CA LYS A 30 -11.58 4.82 -10.22
C LYS A 30 -10.43 5.47 -9.48
N LYS A 31 -10.41 6.81 -9.42
CA LYS A 31 -9.43 7.58 -8.64
C LYS A 31 -9.58 7.27 -7.15
N VAL A 32 -8.44 7.07 -6.48
CA VAL A 32 -8.42 6.80 -5.04
C VAL A 32 -8.51 8.12 -4.28
N THR A 33 -9.53 8.25 -3.45
CA THR A 33 -9.77 9.45 -2.63
C THR A 33 -9.51 9.21 -1.14
N SER A 34 -9.50 7.94 -0.71
CA SER A 34 -9.35 7.56 0.69
C SER A 34 -7.92 7.18 1.04
N LYS A 35 -7.37 7.82 2.09
CA LYS A 35 -6.06 7.47 2.67
C LYS A 35 -5.97 6.00 3.06
N LYS A 36 -7.03 5.44 3.66
CA LYS A 36 -7.07 4.01 4.05
C LYS A 36 -6.91 3.10 2.83
N GLN A 37 -7.52 3.48 1.71
CA GLN A 37 -7.43 2.72 0.46
C GLN A 37 -6.04 2.83 -0.16
N ALA A 38 -5.43 4.02 -0.18
CA ALA A 38 -4.06 4.20 -0.66
C ALA A 38 -3.05 3.36 0.14
N ILE A 39 -3.14 3.37 1.47
CA ILE A 39 -2.30 2.54 2.34
C ILE A 39 -2.51 1.05 2.03
N ALA A 40 -3.75 0.61 1.84
CA ALA A 40 -4.04 -0.78 1.50
C ALA A 40 -3.44 -1.20 0.14
N ILE A 41 -3.43 -0.30 -0.85
CA ILE A 41 -2.79 -0.51 -2.14
C ILE A 41 -1.27 -0.62 -1.96
N GLY A 42 -0.65 0.33 -1.28
CA GLY A 42 0.80 0.31 -1.03
C GLY A 42 1.27 -0.95 -0.27
N LEU A 43 0.51 -1.37 0.75
CA LEU A 43 0.77 -2.63 1.47
C LEU A 43 0.56 -3.87 0.58
N SER A 44 -0.41 -3.85 -0.33
CA SER A 44 -0.66 -4.95 -1.27
C SER A 44 0.46 -5.07 -2.32
N GLU A 45 0.92 -3.94 -2.86
CA GLU A 45 2.05 -3.89 -3.80
C GLU A 45 3.35 -4.36 -3.15
N ALA A 46 3.68 -3.83 -1.96
CA ALA A 46 4.85 -4.27 -1.23
C ALA A 46 4.81 -5.79 -0.93
N ARG A 47 3.62 -6.36 -0.69
CA ARG A 47 3.48 -7.80 -0.45
C ARG A 47 3.78 -8.60 -1.73
N LYS A 48 3.30 -8.13 -2.89
CA LYS A 48 3.57 -8.75 -4.18
C LYS A 48 5.07 -8.72 -4.52
N GLU A 49 5.77 -7.67 -4.10
CA GLU A 49 7.22 -7.54 -4.24
C GLU A 49 8.03 -8.34 -3.21
N GLY A 50 7.36 -9.14 -2.37
CA GLY A 50 8.02 -10.00 -1.39
C GLY A 50 8.54 -9.27 -0.15
N ALA A 51 8.06 -8.04 0.11
CA ALA A 51 8.40 -7.32 1.32
C ALA A 51 7.94 -8.09 2.57
N LYS A 52 8.72 -8.01 3.66
CA LYS A 52 8.44 -8.75 4.90
C LYS A 52 7.23 -8.15 5.60
N MET A 53 6.21 -8.98 5.83
CA MET A 53 4.94 -8.57 6.43
C MET A 53 4.39 -9.62 7.39
N PRO A 54 3.51 -9.23 8.32
CA PRO A 54 2.79 -10.17 9.16
C PRO A 54 1.94 -11.09 8.27
N LYS A 55 2.03 -12.40 8.51
CA LYS A 55 1.14 -13.35 7.87
C LYS A 55 -0.30 -13.02 8.26
N LYS A 56 -1.23 -13.18 7.31
CA LYS A 56 -2.66 -13.09 7.62
C LYS A 56 -2.94 -14.15 8.69
N LYS A 57 -3.48 -13.77 9.84
CA LYS A 57 -3.96 -14.76 10.80
C LYS A 57 -5.05 -15.57 10.09
N GLY A 58 -4.83 -16.87 9.94
CA GLY A 58 -5.90 -17.78 9.51
C GLY A 58 -7.05 -17.68 10.50
N LYS A 59 -8.28 -17.73 10.00
CA LYS A 59 -9.41 -18.04 10.86
C LYS A 59 -9.38 -19.54 11.15
#